data_AF-A0A916NUW1-F1
#
_entry.id   AF-A0A916NUW1-F1
#
_cell.length_a   1.000
_cell.length_b   1.000
_cell.length_c   1.000
_cell.angle_alpha   90.00
_cell.angle_beta   90.00
_cell.angle_gamma   90.00
#
_symmetry.space_group_name_H-M   'P 1'
#
loop_
_entity.id
_entity.type
_entity.pdbx_description
1 polymer ?
#
loop_
_entity_poly.entity_id
_entity_poly.type
_entity_poly.pdbx_seq_one_letter_code
_entity_poly.pdbx_strand_id
1 'polypeptide(L)' 'MGQSTAPTDEHEAAPLFYSEQETASLLGIHRTTLRTLALAGKAPVEPIPLTEHKRVYRRVDVQRLAGLTK' A
#
# COMPACT_ATOMS: atom_id res chain seq x y z
N MET A 1 -16.99 -17.73 34.74
CA MET A 1 -17.03 -16.38 34.17
C MET A 1 -16.18 -16.38 32.91
N GLY A 2 -16.77 -16.11 31.74
CA GLY A 2 -16.05 -15.49 30.62
C GLY A 2 -15.25 -16.37 29.66
N GLN A 3 -15.97 -17.19 28.88
CA GLN A 3 -15.85 -17.36 27.43
C GLN A 3 -14.48 -17.67 26.77
N SER A 4 -14.46 -18.86 26.16
CA SER A 4 -13.60 -19.33 25.09
C SER A 4 -13.31 -18.28 24.01
N THR A 5 -12.04 -18.08 23.68
CA THR A 5 -11.66 -17.51 22.37
C THR A 5 -11.70 -18.63 21.34
N ALA A 6 -12.80 -18.65 20.57
CA ALA A 6 -12.91 -19.40 19.33
C ALA A 6 -11.77 -19.04 18.36
N PRO A 7 -11.36 -19.96 17.45
CA PRO A 7 -10.25 -19.73 16.54
C PRO A 7 -10.66 -18.66 15.52
N THR A 8 -9.96 -17.52 15.50
CA THR A 8 -10.23 -16.47 14.52
C THR A 8 -9.65 -16.86 13.16
N ASP A 9 -10.48 -17.57 12.39
CA ASP A 9 -10.75 -17.39 10.96
C ASP A 9 -9.56 -16.98 10.07
N GLU A 10 -9.13 -17.92 9.23
CA GLU A 10 -8.10 -17.83 8.18
C GLU A 10 -8.51 -16.96 6.97
N HIS A 11 -9.20 -15.84 7.21
CA HIS A 11 -9.39 -14.78 6.23
C HIS A 11 -8.77 -13.49 6.77
N GLU A 12 -7.45 -13.44 6.84
CA GLU A 12 -6.73 -12.18 7.04
C GLU A 12 -7.11 -11.26 5.87
N ALA A 13 -8.07 -10.35 6.11
CA ALA A 13 -8.56 -9.43 5.12
C ALA A 13 -7.36 -8.65 4.57
N ALA A 14 -7.01 -8.92 3.30
CA ALA A 14 -5.80 -8.36 2.71
C ALA A 14 -5.78 -6.84 2.92
N PRO A 15 -4.64 -6.25 3.30
CA PRO A 15 -4.54 -4.85 3.69
C PRO A 15 -5.04 -3.93 2.57
N LEU A 16 -5.76 -2.86 2.91
CA LEU A 16 -6.34 -1.92 1.95
C LEU A 16 -5.32 -0.96 1.33
N PHE A 17 -4.15 -0.85 1.95
CA PHE A 17 -3.09 0.08 1.58
C PHE A 17 -1.75 -0.63 1.53
N TYR A 18 -0.89 -0.17 0.63
CA TYR A 18 0.53 -0.53 0.59
C TYR A 18 1.37 0.60 1.16
N SER A 19 2.46 0.22 1.83
CA SER A 19 3.52 1.15 2.17
C SER A 19 4.25 1.65 0.91
N GLU A 20 5.04 2.71 1.06
CA GLU A 20 5.90 3.22 -0.01
C GLU A 20 6.90 2.17 -0.52
N GLN A 21 7.41 1.32 0.37
CA GLN A 21 8.36 0.27 -0.02
C GLN A 21 7.67 -0.83 -0.82
N GLU A 22 6.52 -1.32 -0.35
CA GLU A 22 5.74 -2.33 -1.07
C GLU A 22 5.29 -1.82 -2.44
N THR A 23 4.80 -0.58 -2.51
CA THR A 23 4.37 0.03 -3.76
C THR A 23 5.54 0.13 -4.74
N ALA A 24 6.71 0.56 -4.27
CA ALA A 24 7.89 0.65 -5.11
C ALA A 24 8.31 -0.73 -5.65
N SER A 25 8.29 -1.77 -4.79
CA SER A 25 8.55 -3.16 -5.19
C SER A 25 7.55 -3.68 -6.22
N LEU A 26 6.25 -3.41 -6.03
CA LEU A 26 5.19 -3.83 -6.96
C LEU A 26 5.29 -3.13 -8.31
N LEU A 27 5.69 -1.86 -8.32
CA LEU A 27 5.87 -1.08 -9.55
C LEU A 27 7.24 -1.29 -10.20
N GLY A 28 8.14 -2.07 -9.58
CA GLY A 28 9.49 -2.32 -10.11
C GLY A 28 10.39 -1.09 -10.11
N ILE A 29 10.14 -0.11 -9.24
CA ILE A 29 10.94 1.11 -9.11
C ILE A 29 11.60 1.21 -7.74
N HIS A 30 12.66 2.00 -7.64
CA HIS A 30 13.30 2.23 -6.34
C HIS A 30 12.42 3.12 -5.44
N ARG A 31 12.40 2.83 -4.14
CA ARG A 31 11.61 3.60 -3.14
C ARG A 31 11.90 5.09 -3.19
N THR A 32 13.17 5.48 -3.30
CA THR A 32 13.55 6.91 -3.37
C THR A 32 13.01 7.57 -4.64
N THR A 33 12.95 6.87 -5.77
CA THR A 33 12.32 7.36 -7.00
C THR A 33 10.84 7.64 -6.77
N LEU A 34 10.11 6.68 -6.19
CA LEU A 34 8.70 6.87 -5.84
C LEU A 34 8.49 8.06 -4.91
N ARG A 35 9.35 8.19 -3.88
CA ARG A 35 9.30 9.32 -2.94
C ARG A 35 9.50 10.67 -3.62
N THR A 36 10.48 10.77 -4.53
CA THR A 36 10.76 11.99 -5.29
C THR A 36 9.60 12.36 -6.21
N LEU A 37 9.02 11.37 -6.91
CA LEU A 37 7.85 11.59 -7.77
C LEU A 37 6.64 12.06 -6.96
N ALA A 38 6.40 11.46 -5.79
CA ALA A 38 5.33 11.86 -4.89
C ALA A 38 5.53 13.28 -4.34
N LEU A 39 6.76 13.68 -4.00
CA LEU A 39 7.07 15.06 -3.59
C LEU A 39 6.85 16.07 -4.73
N ALA A 40 7.11 15.67 -5.97
CA ALA A 40 6.93 16.50 -7.14
C ALA A 40 5.48 16.54 -7.66
N GLY A 41 4.54 15.82 -7.03
CA GLY A 41 3.17 15.67 -7.52
C GLY A 41 3.05 14.90 -8.84
N LYS A 42 4.07 14.10 -9.17
CA LYS A 42 4.18 13.32 -10.42
C LYS A 42 4.17 11.81 -10.17
N ALA A 43 3.77 11.37 -8.98
CA ALA A 43 3.67 9.95 -8.67
C ALA A 43 2.62 9.30 -9.58
N PRO A 44 2.88 8.08 -10.05
CA PRO A 44 1.95 7.38 -10.94
C PRO A 44 0.70 6.88 -10.19
N VAL A 45 0.76 6.83 -8.85
CA VAL A 45 -0.37 6.58 -7.96
C VAL A 45 -0.44 7.72 -6.95
N GLU A 46 -1.64 8.21 -6.68
CA GLU A 46 -1.85 9.29 -5.72
C GLU A 46 -1.45 8.84 -4.30
N PRO A 47 -0.43 9.49 -3.70
CA PRO A 47 0.00 9.14 -2.36
C PRO A 47 -0.98 9.71 -1.32
N ILE A 48 -1.30 8.92 -0.30
CA ILE A 48 -2.02 9.39 0.88
C ILE A 48 -0.98 9.70 1.96
N PRO A 49 -0.68 10.99 2.23
CA PRO A 49 0.23 11.36 3.29
C PRO A 49 -0.41 11.05 4.66
N LEU A 50 0.29 10.26 5.47
CA LEU A 50 -0.07 10.05 6.88
C LEU A 50 0.67 11.03 7.77
N THR A 51 1.93 11.32 7.43
CA THR A 51 2.78 12.31 8.08
C THR A 51 3.69 12.95 7.02
N GLU A 52 4.53 13.90 7.42
CA GLU A 52 5.54 14.50 6.54
C GLU A 52 6.47 13.46 5.87
N HIS A 53 6.77 12.36 6.57
CA HIS A 53 7.72 11.33 6.11
C HIS A 53 7.07 9.99 5.77
N LYS A 54 5.78 9.82 6.04
CA LYS A 54 5.06 8.56 5.84
C LYS A 54 3.92 8.73 4.86
N ARG A 55 3.90 7.87 3.85
CA ARG A 55 2.87 7.82 2.82
C ARG A 55 2.44 6.39 2.60
N VAL A 56 1.17 6.24 2.28
CA VAL A 56 0.59 4.96 1.88
C VAL A 56 -0.11 5.14 0.54
N TYR A 57 -0.29 4.04 -0.17
CA TYR A 57 -0.87 3.99 -1.50
C TYR A 57 -2.06 3.03 -1.47
N ARG A 58 -3.16 3.40 -2.12
CA ARG A 58 -4.34 2.53 -2.18
C ARG A 58 -4.00 1.24 -2.92
N ARG A 59 -4.33 0.09 -2.33
CA ARG A 59 -4.04 -1.21 -2.94
C ARG A 59 -4.61 -1.32 -4.36
N VAL A 60 -5.86 -0.90 -4.54
CA VAL A 60 -6.55 -1.00 -5.84
C VAL A 60 -5.84 -0.23 -6.95
N ASP A 61 -5.33 0.97 -6.66
CA ASP A 61 -4.66 1.81 -7.65
C ASP A 61 -3.29 1.22 -8.01
N VAL A 62 -2.54 0.78 -6.99
CA VAL A 62 -1.23 0.13 -7.19
C VAL A 62 -1.38 -1.18 -7.96
N GLN A 63 -2.36 -2.01 -7.62
CA GLN A 63 -2.61 -3.27 -8.33
C GLN A 63 -3.07 -3.05 -9.76
N ARG A 64 -3.88 -2.03 -10.04
CA ARG A 64 -4.27 -1.67 -11.42
C ARG A 64 -3.05 -1.23 -12.22
N LEU A 65 -2.23 -0.36 -11.64
CA LEU A 65 -1.03 0.16 -12.30
C LEU A 65 0.02 -0.93 -12.53
N ALA A 66 0.18 -1.85 -11.57
CA ALA A 66 1.08 -2.99 -11.67
C ALA A 66 0.54 -4.12 -12.57
N GLY A 67 -0.68 -3.99 -13.12
CA GLY A 67 -1.30 -5.03 -13.94
C GLY A 67 -1.68 -6.29 -13.18
N LEU A 68 -1.83 -6.21 -11.85
CA LEU A 68 -2.16 -7.33 -10.96
C LEU A 68 -3.67 -7.54 -10.79
N THR A 69 -4.50 -6.60 -11.27
CA THR A 69 -5.96 -6.72 -11.24
C THR A 69 -6.41 -7.33 -12.56
N LYS A 70 -6.96 -8.55 -12.52
CA LYS A 70 -7.65 -9.20 -13.65
C LYS A 70 -9.12 -8.79 -13.70
#